data_AF-A0A2R6CC03-F1
#
_entry.id   AF-A0A2R6CC03-F1
#
_cell.length_a   1.000
_cell.length_b   1.000
_cell.length_c   1.000
_cell.angle_alpha   90.00
_cell.angle_beta   90.00
_cell.angle_gamma   90.00
#
_symmetry.space_group_name_H-M   'P 1'
#
loop_
_entity.id
_entity.type
_entity.pdbx_description
1 polymer ?
#
loop_
_entity_poly.entity_id
_entity_poly.type
_entity_poly.pdbx_seq_one_letter_code
_entity_poly.pdbx_strand_id
1 'polypeptide(L)'
;MIPNLTPYQFNLTLANQILNDAGYKMGPNGVRVSPSGIPLSYTLYVINEAPEEVEAANIIAGWWSQIGVKATVDAVDAGTLASIIWPNFTQDFDLWDWFTSPALPTLLDVFLANQTETGTSDSGYNNSAYDALYGQMITATNYTTVYKDAYELQQMLYQDLPYIMLYYVKSIEAYNSQAFTGYFDNMTGGPFSDVNWYTFIDLQPASSPQSSSTTVQQSSSTSSVSTQSSSSSSPQASSSSTSSAPSPSTTSSGAISTPLIAGVVVLVVIVVLVVVALSLRRRPTT
;
A
#
# COMPACT_ATOMS: atom_id res chain seq x y z
N MET A 1 -18.21 9.15 -7.91
CA MET A 1 -19.06 9.17 -6.70
C MET A 1 -20.31 8.38 -7.00
N ILE A 2 -20.67 7.44 -6.13
CA ILE A 2 -22.01 6.85 -6.16
C ILE A 2 -22.98 8.01 -5.97
N PRO A 3 -23.93 8.21 -6.89
CA PRO A 3 -24.95 9.22 -6.65
C PRO A 3 -25.71 8.79 -5.39
N ASN A 4 -25.60 9.58 -4.31
CA ASN A 4 -26.44 9.55 -3.10
C ASN A 4 -25.91 8.86 -1.82
N LEU A 5 -24.63 8.47 -1.70
CA LEU A 5 -24.10 8.13 -0.36
C LEU A 5 -23.74 9.41 0.41
N THR A 6 -24.20 9.51 1.66
CA THR A 6 -23.90 10.64 2.55
C THR A 6 -22.79 10.22 3.52
N PRO A 7 -21.60 10.82 3.51
CA PRO A 7 -20.54 10.41 4.43
C PRO A 7 -20.94 10.60 5.90
N TYR A 8 -20.59 9.63 6.75
CA TYR A 8 -20.71 9.76 8.20
C TYR A 8 -19.84 10.92 8.69
N GLN A 9 -20.47 11.97 9.20
CA GLN A 9 -19.76 13.14 9.71
C GLN A 9 -19.22 12.86 11.11
N PHE A 10 -18.05 13.40 11.42
CA PHE A 10 -17.50 13.34 12.78
C PHE A 10 -18.44 14.05 13.76
N ASN A 11 -19.03 13.29 14.69
CA ASN A 11 -20.00 13.81 15.65
C ASN A 11 -20.04 12.96 16.93
N LEU A 12 -19.29 13.37 17.96
CA LEU A 12 -19.24 12.68 19.25
C LEU A 12 -20.58 12.71 20.01
N THR A 13 -21.41 13.74 19.80
CA THR A 13 -22.74 13.82 20.41
C THR A 13 -23.65 12.74 19.84
N LEU A 14 -23.68 12.60 18.51
CA LEU A 14 -24.46 11.56 17.85
C LEU A 14 -23.94 10.17 18.19
N ALA A 15 -22.62 9.96 18.23
CA ALA A 15 -22.04 8.69 18.63
C ALA A 15 -22.45 8.28 20.06
N ASN A 16 -22.43 9.22 21.00
CA ASN A 16 -22.94 9.00 22.36
C ASN A 16 -24.42 8.64 22.38
N GLN A 17 -25.24 9.32 21.57
CA GLN A 17 -26.66 9.02 21.46
C GLN A 17 -26.90 7.61 20.94
N ILE A 18 -26.22 7.21 19.86
CA ILE A 18 -26.34 5.85 19.29
C ILE A 18 -25.99 4.79 20.34
N LEU A 19 -24.90 4.97 21.08
CA LEU A 19 -24.50 4.05 22.15
C LEU A 19 -25.52 4.00 23.29
N ASN A 20 -26.07 5.14 23.69
CA ASN A 20 -27.12 5.19 24.71
C ASN A 20 -28.40 4.47 24.25
N ASP A 21 -28.86 4.75 23.04
CA ASP A 21 -30.08 4.21 22.45
C ASP A 21 -29.96 2.69 22.26
N ALA A 22 -28.75 2.20 21.97
CA ALA A 22 -28.44 0.76 21.90
C ALA A 22 -28.20 0.11 23.28
N GLY A 23 -28.31 0.87 24.39
CA GLY A 23 -28.25 0.35 25.76
C GLY A 23 -26.84 0.18 26.34
N TYR A 24 -25.81 0.71 25.68
CA TYR A 24 -24.44 0.73 26.21
C TYR A 24 -24.32 1.80 27.29
N LYS A 25 -24.33 1.42 28.56
CA LYS A 25 -24.35 2.38 29.68
C LYS A 25 -22.94 2.71 30.15
N MET A 26 -22.72 3.94 30.58
CA MET A 26 -21.44 4.34 31.17
C MET A 26 -21.14 3.54 32.44
N GLY A 27 -20.00 2.87 32.48
CA GLY A 27 -19.50 2.15 33.65
C GLY A 27 -18.80 3.08 34.66
N PRO A 28 -18.49 2.57 35.87
CA PRO A 28 -17.90 3.37 36.95
C PRO A 28 -16.47 3.86 36.66
N ASN A 29 -15.79 3.25 35.69
CA ASN A 29 -14.43 3.60 35.25
C ASN A 29 -14.42 4.50 33.99
N GLY A 30 -15.57 5.04 33.58
CA GLY A 30 -15.67 5.83 32.34
C GLY A 30 -15.66 5.01 31.05
N VAL A 31 -15.70 3.67 31.15
CA VAL A 31 -15.86 2.77 29.99
C VAL A 31 -17.28 2.24 29.97
N ARG A 32 -17.94 2.30 28.81
CA ARG A 32 -19.29 1.80 28.63
C ARG A 32 -19.32 0.28 28.72
N VAL A 33 -20.48 -0.23 29.13
CA VAL A 33 -20.77 -1.65 29.26
C VAL A 33 -21.99 -1.97 28.40
N SER A 34 -21.89 -3.04 27.61
CA SER A 34 -22.99 -3.55 26.79
C SER A 34 -24.19 -3.99 27.63
N PRO A 35 -25.38 -4.17 27.03
CA PRO A 35 -26.51 -4.80 27.71
C PRO A 35 -26.21 -6.20 28.28
N SER A 36 -25.21 -6.91 27.72
CA SER A 36 -24.75 -8.22 28.19
C SER A 36 -23.66 -8.15 29.27
N GLY A 37 -23.26 -6.96 29.71
CA GLY A 37 -22.26 -6.78 30.77
C GLY A 37 -20.80 -6.75 30.27
N ILE A 38 -20.57 -6.68 28.96
CA ILE A 38 -19.22 -6.67 28.37
C ILE A 38 -18.74 -5.22 28.24
N PRO A 39 -17.57 -4.85 28.79
CA PRO A 39 -17.00 -3.52 28.61
C PRO A 39 -16.62 -3.26 27.14
N LEU A 40 -16.85 -2.04 26.66
CA LEU A 40 -16.36 -1.57 25.36
C LEU A 40 -14.87 -1.22 25.45
N SER A 41 -14.03 -2.27 25.53
CA SER A 41 -12.58 -2.17 25.62
C SER A 41 -11.95 -3.03 24.55
N TYR A 42 -11.25 -2.39 23.63
CA TYR A 42 -10.71 -2.98 22.41
C TYR A 42 -9.22 -2.69 22.26
N THR A 43 -8.57 -3.45 21.39
CA THR A 43 -7.22 -3.17 20.88
C THR A 43 -7.32 -2.57 19.49
N LEU A 44 -6.58 -1.51 19.23
CA LEU A 44 -6.43 -0.88 17.92
C LEU A 44 -5.01 -1.15 17.43
N TYR A 45 -4.88 -2.13 16.54
CA TYR A 45 -3.59 -2.49 15.97
C TYR A 45 -3.17 -1.53 14.86
N VAL A 46 -1.87 -1.29 14.75
CA VAL A 46 -1.29 -0.43 13.72
C VAL A 46 0.12 -0.89 13.38
N ILE A 47 0.55 -0.67 12.15
CA ILE A 47 1.91 -1.00 11.69
C ILE A 47 2.90 0.02 12.27
N ASN A 48 3.91 -0.45 13.00
CA ASN A 48 4.83 0.44 13.72
C ASN A 48 5.77 1.23 12.79
N GLU A 49 5.96 0.76 11.56
CA GLU A 49 6.76 1.41 10.54
C GLU A 49 6.06 2.62 9.90
N ALA A 50 4.76 2.83 10.18
CA ALA A 50 3.93 3.93 9.71
C ALA A 50 3.61 4.93 10.85
N PRO A 51 4.53 5.86 11.20
CA PRO A 51 4.35 6.74 12.34
C PRO A 51 3.12 7.65 12.26
N GLU A 52 2.71 8.04 11.05
CA GLU A 52 1.48 8.80 10.80
C GLU A 52 0.22 8.01 11.17
N GLU A 53 0.22 6.69 10.94
CA GLU A 53 -0.89 5.82 11.31
C GLU A 53 -0.92 5.61 12.82
N VAL A 54 0.25 5.47 13.46
CA VAL A 54 0.36 5.39 14.92
C VAL A 54 -0.20 6.67 15.55
N GLU A 55 0.11 7.84 15.00
CA GLU A 55 -0.48 9.11 15.47
C GLU A 55 -2.01 9.14 15.26
N ALA A 56 -2.49 8.74 14.08
CA ALA A 56 -3.91 8.67 13.78
C ALA A 56 -4.66 7.72 14.75
N ALA A 57 -4.11 6.55 15.03
CA ALA A 57 -4.65 5.57 15.97
C ALA A 57 -4.80 6.17 17.38
N ASN A 58 -3.81 6.93 17.85
CA ASN A 58 -3.88 7.60 19.15
C ASN A 58 -4.96 8.70 19.19
N ILE A 59 -5.13 9.45 18.10
CA ILE A 59 -6.20 10.45 17.98
C ILE A 59 -7.58 9.77 18.02
N ILE A 60 -7.74 8.68 17.27
CA ILE A 60 -8.99 7.88 17.24
C ILE A 60 -9.31 7.32 18.63
N ALA A 61 -8.34 6.70 19.30
CA ALA A 61 -8.48 6.21 20.66
C ALA A 61 -8.90 7.34 21.63
N GLY A 62 -8.33 8.54 21.46
CA GLY A 62 -8.71 9.74 22.18
C GLY A 62 -10.17 10.13 21.98
N TRP A 63 -10.67 10.13 20.74
CA TRP A 63 -12.09 10.40 20.44
C TRP A 63 -13.02 9.33 20.99
N TRP A 64 -12.65 8.06 20.88
CA TRP A 64 -13.43 6.94 21.40
C TRP A 64 -13.55 7.00 22.92
N SER A 65 -12.49 7.40 23.62
CA SER A 65 -12.51 7.55 25.07
C SER A 65 -13.55 8.59 25.54
N GLN A 66 -13.76 9.66 24.77
CA GLN A 66 -14.75 10.71 25.09
C GLN A 66 -16.20 10.23 25.01
N ILE A 67 -16.44 9.14 24.29
CA ILE A 67 -17.74 8.47 24.21
C ILE A 67 -17.77 7.18 25.05
N GLY A 68 -16.78 6.96 25.90
CA GLY A 68 -16.70 5.80 26.80
C GLY A 68 -16.36 4.49 26.10
N VAL A 69 -15.72 4.53 24.94
CA VAL A 69 -15.13 3.35 24.28
C VAL A 69 -13.62 3.39 24.51
N LYS A 70 -13.08 2.37 25.17
CA LYS A 70 -11.63 2.27 25.39
C LYS A 70 -11.00 1.57 24.19
N ALA A 71 -10.02 2.22 23.56
CA ALA A 71 -9.14 1.60 22.58
C ALA A 71 -7.70 1.66 23.12
N THR A 72 -7.01 0.52 23.14
CA THR A 72 -5.58 0.45 23.46
C THR A 72 -4.82 0.34 22.14
N VAL A 73 -4.02 1.35 21.80
CA VAL A 73 -3.20 1.31 20.57
C VAL A 73 -2.05 0.34 20.78
N ASP A 74 -1.90 -0.62 19.87
CA ASP A 74 -0.79 -1.59 19.86
C ASP A 74 -0.08 -1.54 18.51
N ALA A 75 1.16 -1.04 18.51
CA ALA A 75 1.96 -0.86 17.31
C ALA A 75 2.91 -2.04 17.15
N VAL A 76 2.71 -2.83 16.09
CA VAL A 76 3.45 -4.08 15.83
C VAL A 76 4.03 -4.06 14.41
N ASP A 77 4.99 -4.94 14.11
CA ASP A 77 5.47 -5.06 12.73
C ASP A 77 4.39 -5.69 11.83
N ALA A 78 4.47 -5.43 10.52
CA ALA A 78 3.48 -5.90 9.55
C ALA A 78 3.29 -7.43 9.54
N GLY A 79 4.34 -8.21 9.79
CA GLY A 79 4.27 -9.67 9.85
C GLY A 79 3.50 -10.16 11.08
N THR A 80 3.72 -9.51 12.22
CA THR A 80 2.95 -9.77 13.45
C THR A 80 1.48 -9.42 13.26
N LEU A 81 1.15 -8.24 12.72
CA LEU A 81 -0.25 -7.86 12.47
C LEU A 81 -0.93 -8.84 11.51
N ALA A 82 -0.25 -9.21 10.41
CA ALA A 82 -0.75 -10.22 9.49
C ALA A 82 -1.04 -11.56 10.18
N SER A 83 -0.26 -11.97 11.18
CA SER A 83 -0.51 -13.20 11.94
C SER A 83 -1.67 -13.12 12.95
N ILE A 84 -2.02 -11.90 13.38
CA ILE A 84 -3.19 -11.63 14.24
C ILE A 84 -4.47 -11.69 13.40
N ILE A 85 -4.40 -11.11 12.20
CA ILE A 85 -5.49 -11.06 11.22
C ILE A 85 -5.72 -12.44 10.59
N TRP A 86 -4.70 -13.05 10.00
CA TRP A 86 -4.86 -14.29 9.23
C TRP A 86 -4.29 -15.52 9.95
N PRO A 87 -4.98 -16.69 9.85
CA PRO A 87 -6.32 -16.91 9.28
C PRO A 87 -7.45 -16.72 10.32
N ASN A 88 -7.14 -16.25 11.53
CA ASN A 88 -8.02 -16.42 12.69
C ASN A 88 -8.84 -15.19 13.09
N PHE A 89 -8.54 -14.02 12.52
CA PHE A 89 -9.23 -12.74 12.77
C PHE A 89 -9.37 -12.43 14.27
N THR A 90 -8.24 -12.36 14.97
CA THR A 90 -8.22 -12.17 16.44
C THR A 90 -8.12 -10.71 16.88
N GLN A 91 -8.03 -9.78 15.93
CA GLN A 91 -8.06 -8.34 16.16
C GLN A 91 -9.47 -7.85 16.52
N ASP A 92 -9.55 -6.78 17.31
CA ASP A 92 -10.79 -6.01 17.46
C ASP A 92 -10.91 -4.96 16.35
N PHE A 93 -9.84 -4.18 16.16
CA PHE A 93 -9.68 -3.17 15.11
C PHE A 93 -8.22 -3.10 14.66
N ASP A 94 -8.03 -2.77 13.40
CA ASP A 94 -6.73 -2.51 12.80
C ASP A 94 -6.81 -1.26 11.90
N LEU A 95 -5.70 -0.52 11.84
CA LEU A 95 -5.45 0.43 10.76
C LEU A 95 -4.66 -0.33 9.70
N TRP A 96 -5.27 -0.47 8.53
CA TRP A 96 -4.72 -1.19 7.39
C TRP A 96 -5.09 -0.49 6.10
N ASP A 97 -4.28 -0.69 5.06
CA ASP A 97 -4.52 -0.18 3.73
C ASP A 97 -4.36 -1.26 2.66
N TRP A 98 -4.91 -0.98 1.47
CA TRP A 98 -4.78 -1.86 0.32
C TRP A 98 -4.33 -1.06 -0.89
N PHE A 99 -3.33 -1.58 -1.58
CA PHE A 99 -2.95 -1.10 -2.90
C PHE A 99 -3.98 -1.53 -3.93
N THR A 100 -4.18 -0.68 -4.95
CA THR A 100 -5.15 -0.92 -6.01
C THR A 100 -4.46 -0.97 -7.37
N SER A 101 -4.95 -1.84 -8.26
CA SER A 101 -4.52 -1.89 -9.64
C SER A 101 -5.66 -1.46 -10.57
N PRO A 102 -5.40 -0.65 -11.61
CA PRO A 102 -6.43 -0.33 -12.60
C PRO A 102 -6.88 -1.56 -13.41
N ALA A 103 -6.11 -2.66 -13.37
CA ALA A 103 -6.41 -3.88 -14.11
C ALA A 103 -7.48 -4.76 -13.44
N LEU A 104 -7.66 -4.66 -12.12
CA LEU A 104 -8.53 -5.53 -11.33
C LEU A 104 -9.26 -4.73 -10.26
N PRO A 105 -10.56 -5.02 -9.98
CA PRO A 105 -11.32 -4.35 -8.93
C PRO A 105 -10.93 -4.84 -7.52
N THR A 106 -9.64 -4.87 -7.23
CA THR A 106 -9.00 -5.34 -5.98
C THR A 106 -9.65 -4.78 -4.72
N LEU A 107 -9.98 -3.48 -4.70
CA LEU A 107 -10.65 -2.84 -3.57
C LEU A 107 -12.10 -3.30 -3.33
N LEU A 108 -12.72 -4.01 -4.27
CA LEU A 108 -14.01 -4.69 -4.06
C LEU A 108 -13.84 -6.18 -3.76
N ASP A 109 -12.69 -6.76 -4.15
CA ASP A 109 -12.34 -8.17 -3.94
C ASP A 109 -11.99 -8.48 -2.48
N VAL A 110 -11.30 -7.57 -1.77
CA VAL A 110 -10.90 -7.76 -0.36
C VAL A 110 -12.06 -8.07 0.61
N PHE A 111 -13.29 -7.82 0.18
CA PHE A 111 -14.51 -8.11 0.96
C PHE A 111 -15.17 -9.44 0.61
N LEU A 112 -14.64 -10.23 -0.33
CA LEU A 112 -15.22 -11.54 -0.63
C LEU A 112 -14.94 -12.54 0.48
N ALA A 113 -15.94 -13.37 0.80
CA ALA A 113 -15.80 -14.35 1.86
C ALA A 113 -14.65 -15.34 1.61
N ASN A 114 -14.39 -15.71 0.35
CA ASN A 114 -13.30 -16.61 -0.01
C ASN A 114 -11.89 -16.00 0.19
N GLN A 115 -11.79 -14.67 0.34
CA GLN A 115 -10.54 -13.99 0.62
C GLN A 115 -10.15 -14.04 2.10
N THR A 116 -11.04 -14.51 2.99
CA THR A 116 -10.75 -14.62 4.43
C THR A 116 -9.87 -15.82 4.79
N GLU A 117 -10.01 -16.95 4.08
CA GLU A 117 -9.28 -18.17 4.41
C GLU A 117 -7.86 -18.21 3.83
N THR A 118 -7.68 -17.71 2.61
CA THR A 118 -6.42 -17.85 1.85
C THR A 118 -6.08 -16.62 1.00
N GLY A 119 -6.76 -15.51 1.24
CA GLY A 119 -6.70 -14.32 0.39
C GLY A 119 -6.32 -13.06 1.14
N THR A 120 -6.81 -11.93 0.64
CA THR A 120 -6.44 -10.59 1.09
C THR A 120 -7.52 -9.92 1.95
N SER A 121 -8.46 -10.67 2.54
CA SER A 121 -9.48 -10.04 3.40
C SER A 121 -8.97 -9.91 4.82
N ASP A 122 -8.77 -8.68 5.28
CA ASP A 122 -8.39 -8.30 6.66
C ASP A 122 -9.61 -8.07 7.57
N SER A 123 -10.77 -7.74 7.01
CA SER A 123 -11.97 -7.41 7.78
C SER A 123 -12.79 -8.62 8.24
N GLY A 124 -12.54 -9.81 7.68
CA GLY A 124 -13.34 -11.01 7.95
C GLY A 124 -14.79 -10.91 7.43
N TYR A 125 -15.07 -9.96 6.53
CA TYR A 125 -16.43 -9.72 6.03
C TYR A 125 -16.92 -10.93 5.22
N ASN A 126 -18.17 -11.34 5.48
CA ASN A 126 -18.75 -12.52 4.88
C ASN A 126 -20.23 -12.27 4.58
N ASN A 127 -20.52 -11.99 3.31
CA ASN A 127 -21.88 -11.74 2.84
C ASN A 127 -22.09 -12.41 1.48
N SER A 128 -22.88 -13.47 1.45
CA SER A 128 -23.13 -14.24 0.23
C SER A 128 -23.85 -13.44 -0.87
N ALA A 129 -24.61 -12.41 -0.51
CA ALA A 129 -25.21 -11.51 -1.49
C ALA A 129 -24.16 -10.59 -2.13
N TYR A 130 -23.18 -10.14 -1.34
CA TYR A 130 -22.04 -9.36 -1.84
C TYR A 130 -21.21 -10.20 -2.81
N ASP A 131 -20.88 -11.44 -2.42
CA ASP A 131 -20.12 -12.37 -3.27
C ASP A 131 -20.82 -12.67 -4.60
N ALA A 132 -22.13 -12.92 -4.56
CA ALA A 132 -22.92 -13.19 -5.76
C ALA A 132 -22.96 -11.99 -6.71
N LEU A 133 -23.14 -10.78 -6.17
CA LEU A 133 -23.18 -9.54 -6.95
C LEU A 133 -21.80 -9.20 -7.54
N TYR A 134 -20.71 -9.42 -6.79
CA TYR A 134 -19.36 -9.27 -7.31
C TYR A 134 -19.09 -10.24 -8.47
N GLY A 135 -19.51 -11.51 -8.34
CA GLY A 135 -19.43 -12.50 -9.41
C GLY A 135 -20.19 -12.07 -10.68
N GLN A 136 -21.35 -11.43 -10.52
CA GLN A 136 -22.09 -10.84 -11.64
C GLN A 136 -21.32 -9.67 -12.27
N MET A 137 -20.80 -8.75 -11.45
CA MET A 137 -20.05 -7.59 -11.91
C MET A 137 -18.83 -7.99 -12.75
N ILE A 138 -18.00 -8.92 -12.26
CA ILE A 138 -16.74 -9.30 -12.92
C ILE A 138 -16.95 -10.14 -14.20
N THR A 139 -18.13 -10.72 -14.38
CA THR A 139 -18.49 -11.50 -15.58
C THR A 139 -19.39 -10.74 -16.55
N ALA A 140 -19.78 -9.50 -16.20
CA ALA A 140 -20.63 -8.67 -17.03
C ALA A 140 -19.93 -8.27 -18.35
N THR A 141 -20.69 -8.26 -19.44
CA THR A 141 -20.19 -7.97 -20.79
C THR A 141 -20.45 -6.53 -21.24
N ASN A 142 -21.01 -5.69 -20.37
CA ASN A 142 -21.33 -4.30 -20.68
C ASN A 142 -21.11 -3.39 -19.46
N TYR A 143 -20.68 -2.16 -19.72
CA TYR A 143 -20.36 -1.20 -18.66
C TYR A 143 -21.56 -0.74 -17.84
N THR A 144 -22.78 -0.74 -18.40
CA THR A 144 -23.99 -0.35 -17.66
C THR A 144 -24.22 -1.28 -16.47
N THR A 145 -24.09 -2.60 -16.68
CA THR A 145 -24.17 -3.60 -15.61
C THR A 145 -23.03 -3.44 -14.62
N VAL A 146 -21.78 -3.31 -15.11
CA VAL A 146 -20.61 -3.14 -14.24
C VAL A 146 -20.78 -1.93 -13.31
N TYR A 147 -21.19 -0.78 -13.82
CA TYR A 147 -21.38 0.41 -12.99
C TYR A 147 -22.51 0.26 -11.98
N LYS A 148 -23.64 -0.32 -12.40
CA LYS A 148 -24.76 -0.58 -11.50
C LYS A 148 -24.31 -1.47 -10.33
N ASP A 149 -23.72 -2.62 -10.64
CA ASP A 149 -23.35 -3.61 -9.65
C ASP A 149 -22.24 -3.09 -8.74
N ALA A 150 -21.24 -2.38 -9.28
CA ALA A 150 -20.20 -1.73 -8.50
C ALA A 150 -20.76 -0.70 -7.51
N TYR A 151 -21.79 0.06 -7.88
CA TYR A 151 -22.44 1.02 -6.96
C TYR A 151 -23.23 0.31 -5.87
N GLU A 152 -23.90 -0.79 -6.19
CA GLU A 152 -24.66 -1.57 -5.23
C GLU A 152 -23.72 -2.29 -4.24
N LEU A 153 -22.59 -2.85 -4.70
CA LEU A 153 -21.53 -3.38 -3.83
C LEU A 153 -21.02 -2.33 -2.84
N GLN A 154 -20.65 -1.15 -3.33
CA GLN A 154 -20.18 -0.07 -2.45
C GLN A 154 -21.28 0.42 -1.49
N GLN A 155 -22.56 0.38 -1.89
CA GLN A 155 -23.67 0.70 -1.01
C GLN A 155 -23.84 -0.34 0.11
N MET A 156 -23.60 -1.63 -0.18
CA MET A 156 -23.58 -2.68 0.85
C MET A 156 -22.45 -2.42 1.85
N LEU A 157 -21.23 -2.16 1.38
CA LEU A 157 -20.09 -1.83 2.26
C LEU A 157 -20.34 -0.59 3.11
N TYR A 158 -20.99 0.43 2.54
CA TYR A 158 -21.36 1.63 3.29
C TYR A 158 -22.35 1.36 4.43
N GLN A 159 -23.26 0.40 4.26
CA GLN A 159 -24.25 0.04 5.29
C GLN A 159 -23.68 -0.92 6.34
N ASP A 160 -22.89 -1.88 5.89
CA ASP A 160 -22.35 -2.94 6.74
C ASP A 160 -21.10 -2.50 7.50
N LEU A 161 -20.41 -1.45 7.02
CA LEU A 161 -19.23 -0.85 7.64
C LEU A 161 -18.11 -1.85 7.99
N PRO A 162 -17.71 -2.79 7.08
CA PRO A 162 -16.53 -3.62 7.33
C PRO A 162 -15.26 -2.75 7.42
N TYR A 163 -15.25 -1.61 6.75
CA TYR A 163 -14.25 -0.54 6.91
C TYR A 163 -14.90 0.80 7.26
N ILE A 164 -14.15 1.61 8.01
CA ILE A 164 -14.40 3.04 8.19
C ILE A 164 -13.29 3.80 7.47
N MET A 165 -13.57 4.31 6.27
CA MET A 165 -12.59 5.04 5.47
C MET A 165 -12.19 6.35 6.16
N LEU A 166 -10.89 6.51 6.48
CA LEU A 166 -10.37 7.67 7.20
C LEU A 166 -9.86 8.76 6.24
N TYR A 167 -8.95 8.38 5.34
CA TYR A 167 -8.32 9.28 4.39
C TYR A 167 -7.79 8.51 3.18
N TYR A 168 -7.50 9.24 2.11
CA TYR A 168 -6.73 8.71 0.99
C TYR A 168 -5.30 9.22 1.12
N VAL A 169 -4.33 8.31 1.04
CA VAL A 169 -2.91 8.67 0.98
C VAL A 169 -2.68 9.44 -0.32
N LYS A 170 -2.15 10.66 -0.19
CA LYS A 170 -1.70 11.44 -1.33
C LYS A 170 -0.21 11.20 -1.56
N SER A 171 0.12 10.38 -2.55
CA SER A 171 1.51 10.22 -2.99
C SER A 171 2.01 11.51 -3.63
N ILE A 172 3.19 11.98 -3.20
CA ILE A 172 3.90 13.09 -3.84
C ILE A 172 5.09 12.49 -4.59
N GLU A 173 5.13 12.69 -5.89
CA GLU A 173 6.15 12.14 -6.77
C GLU A 173 7.03 13.24 -7.34
N ALA A 174 8.34 12.99 -7.38
CA ALA A 174 9.31 13.88 -7.98
C ALA A 174 10.13 13.11 -9.02
N TYR A 175 10.23 13.67 -10.22
CA TYR A 175 10.98 13.07 -11.33
C TYR A 175 11.90 14.09 -12.00
N ASN A 176 12.99 13.59 -12.60
CA ASN A 176 13.92 14.43 -13.34
C ASN A 176 13.49 14.54 -14.81
N SER A 177 12.63 15.51 -15.10
CA SER A 177 12.13 15.79 -16.45
C SER A 177 13.19 16.26 -17.45
N GLN A 178 14.39 16.64 -16.96
CA GLN A 178 15.53 16.97 -17.83
C GLN A 178 16.31 15.73 -18.27
N ALA A 179 16.23 14.63 -17.51
CA ALA A 179 16.91 13.39 -17.83
C ALA A 179 16.00 12.43 -18.59
N PHE A 180 14.71 12.38 -18.25
CA PHE A 180 13.75 11.47 -18.86
C PHE A 180 12.41 12.15 -19.13
N THR A 181 11.71 11.65 -20.14
CA THR A 181 10.33 12.02 -20.48
C THR A 181 9.48 10.75 -20.59
N GLY A 182 8.15 10.89 -20.65
CA GLY A 182 7.24 9.73 -20.74
C GLY A 182 6.88 9.11 -19.38
N TYR A 183 6.98 9.86 -18.29
CA TYR A 183 6.43 9.43 -17.00
C TYR A 183 4.91 9.30 -17.08
N PHE A 184 4.37 8.21 -16.56
CA PHE A 184 2.92 8.01 -16.45
C PHE A 184 2.46 8.58 -15.10
N ASP A 185 1.92 9.79 -15.10
CA ASP A 185 1.65 10.60 -13.89
C ASP A 185 0.20 10.55 -13.40
N ASN A 186 -0.64 9.73 -14.05
CA ASN A 186 -2.05 9.54 -13.68
C ASN A 186 -2.29 8.35 -12.73
N MET A 187 -1.21 7.72 -12.24
CA MET A 187 -1.23 6.63 -11.26
C MET A 187 -0.35 6.95 -10.07
N THR A 188 -0.86 6.65 -8.88
CA THR A 188 -0.16 6.86 -7.59
C THR A 188 0.96 5.86 -7.35
N GLY A 189 2.03 6.32 -6.72
CA GLY A 189 3.14 5.51 -6.21
C GLY A 189 4.39 5.55 -7.09
N GLY A 190 4.34 6.24 -8.24
CA GLY A 190 5.46 6.41 -9.14
C GLY A 190 5.94 5.10 -9.79
N PRO A 191 6.96 5.17 -10.66
CA PRO A 191 7.39 4.03 -11.50
C PRO A 191 7.78 2.77 -10.73
N PHE A 192 8.14 2.90 -9.45
CA PHE A 192 8.58 1.77 -8.62
C PHE A 192 7.52 1.30 -7.61
N SER A 193 6.29 1.82 -7.70
CA SER A 193 5.16 1.18 -7.02
C SER A 193 4.76 -0.10 -7.73
N ASP A 194 4.10 -0.99 -7.00
CA ASP A 194 3.51 -2.22 -7.53
C ASP A 194 2.41 -1.98 -8.57
N VAL A 195 2.02 -0.72 -8.80
CA VAL A 195 0.85 -0.33 -9.59
C VAL A 195 1.23 0.41 -10.88
N ASN A 196 2.20 1.33 -10.86
CA ASN A 196 2.54 2.20 -12.00
C ASN A 196 3.69 1.63 -12.87
N TRP A 197 3.53 0.40 -13.32
CA TRP A 197 4.48 -0.25 -14.24
C TRP A 197 4.44 0.35 -15.66
N TYR A 198 3.33 1.03 -16.02
CA TYR A 198 3.15 1.68 -17.34
C TYR A 198 4.24 2.71 -17.64
N THR A 199 4.80 3.36 -16.61
CA THR A 199 5.92 4.27 -16.80
C THR A 199 7.08 3.59 -17.55
N PHE A 200 7.36 2.30 -17.33
CA PHE A 200 8.47 1.62 -18.02
C PHE A 200 8.22 1.30 -19.50
N ILE A 201 7.00 1.51 -20.01
CA ILE A 201 6.69 1.35 -21.43
C ILE A 201 7.12 2.60 -22.22
N ASP A 202 6.80 3.77 -21.67
CA ASP A 202 6.94 5.06 -22.38
C ASP A 202 8.15 5.89 -21.93
N LEU A 203 8.81 5.51 -20.82
CA LEU A 203 9.97 6.22 -20.30
C LEU A 203 11.14 6.16 -21.28
N GLN A 204 11.65 7.33 -21.65
CA GLN A 204 12.80 7.47 -22.54
C GLN A 204 13.71 8.62 -22.10
N PRO A 205 15.01 8.56 -22.39
CA PRO A 205 15.90 9.69 -22.17
C PRO A 205 15.33 10.95 -22.83
N ALA A 206 15.32 12.06 -22.10
CA ALA A 206 15.01 13.34 -22.69
C ALA A 206 16.04 13.59 -23.81
N SER A 207 15.57 13.90 -25.02
CA SER A 207 16.47 14.25 -26.11
C SER A 207 17.36 15.40 -25.61
N SER A 208 18.67 15.24 -25.71
CA SER A 208 19.60 16.28 -25.31
C SER A 208 19.20 17.60 -26.00
N PRO A 209 19.23 18.77 -25.31
CA PRO A 209 19.14 20.03 -26.01
C PRO A 209 20.20 20.00 -27.12
N GLN A 210 19.70 20.08 -28.34
CA GLN A 210 20.42 19.98 -29.60
C GLN A 210 21.77 20.67 -29.46
N SER A 211 22.87 19.92 -29.57
CA SER A 211 24.19 20.53 -29.75
C SER A 211 24.08 21.44 -30.95
N SER A 212 24.07 22.74 -30.70
CA SER A 212 24.02 23.76 -31.74
C SER A 212 25.32 23.58 -32.51
N SER A 213 25.25 22.99 -33.71
CA SER A 213 26.38 22.95 -34.62
C SER A 213 26.71 24.39 -34.97
N THR A 214 27.70 24.96 -34.27
CA THR A 214 28.33 26.20 -34.67
C THR A 214 29.06 25.88 -35.97
N THR A 215 28.42 26.19 -37.10
CA THR A 215 29.05 26.20 -38.40
C THR A 215 30.20 27.21 -38.34
N VAL A 216 31.43 26.73 -38.24
CA VAL A 216 32.62 27.55 -38.42
C VAL A 216 32.68 27.93 -39.89
N GLN A 217 32.22 29.14 -40.21
CA GLN A 217 32.38 29.73 -41.53
C GLN A 217 33.85 30.16 -41.67
N GLN A 218 34.63 29.33 -42.35
CA GLN A 218 36.02 29.58 -42.71
C GLN A 218 36.11 30.82 -43.61
N SER A 219 36.52 31.95 -43.03
CA SER A 219 36.89 33.15 -43.77
C SER A 219 38.40 33.31 -43.72
N SER A 220 39.05 33.05 -44.85
CA SER A 220 40.46 33.29 -45.08
C SER A 220 40.72 34.81 -45.16
N SER A 221 41.53 35.32 -44.24
CA SER A 221 42.30 36.54 -44.51
C SER A 221 43.67 36.46 -43.85
N THR A 222 44.67 36.55 -44.72
CA THR A 222 46.10 36.63 -44.46
C THR A 222 46.41 37.94 -43.75
N SER A 223 47.22 37.93 -42.68
CA SER A 223 48.38 38.82 -42.51
C SER A 223 49.13 38.64 -41.17
N SER A 224 50.45 38.59 -41.33
CA SER A 224 51.55 38.97 -40.43
C SER A 224 51.79 38.22 -39.11
N VAL A 225 53.00 37.64 -39.11
CA VAL A 225 53.80 37.10 -38.01
C VAL A 225 54.19 38.19 -37.00
N SER A 226 54.12 37.86 -35.71
CA SER A 226 55.10 38.31 -34.72
C SER A 226 55.16 37.32 -33.56
N THR A 227 56.29 36.64 -33.45
CA THR A 227 56.72 35.81 -32.32
C THR A 227 57.10 36.70 -31.14
N GLN A 228 56.57 36.41 -29.95
CA GLN A 228 57.27 36.73 -28.71
C GLN A 228 56.92 35.72 -27.62
N SER A 229 57.98 35.10 -27.10
CA SER A 229 58.01 34.21 -25.96
C SER A 229 58.07 35.03 -24.68
N SER A 230 57.33 34.63 -23.64
CA SER A 230 57.79 34.80 -22.26
C SER A 230 56.94 33.99 -21.27
N SER A 231 57.66 33.51 -20.28
CA SER A 231 57.40 32.51 -19.24
C SER A 231 56.72 33.05 -17.98
N SER A 232 56.32 32.09 -17.12
CA SER A 232 56.12 32.17 -15.65
C SER A 232 54.89 32.96 -15.18
N SER A 233 54.13 32.57 -14.14
CA SER A 233 54.53 31.99 -12.85
C SER A 233 53.32 31.39 -12.10
N SER A 234 53.50 30.21 -11.48
CA SER A 234 52.73 29.79 -10.29
C SER A 234 53.27 30.50 -9.03
N PRO A 235 52.45 30.61 -7.97
CA PRO A 235 52.74 29.87 -6.73
C PRO A 235 51.46 29.23 -6.13
N GLN A 236 51.46 27.93 -5.78
CA GLN A 236 51.72 27.37 -4.43
C GLN A 236 51.07 28.17 -3.29
N ALA A 237 49.93 27.73 -2.73
CA ALA A 237 49.74 26.71 -1.68
C ALA A 237 50.02 27.19 -0.25
N SER A 238 49.02 27.01 0.61
CA SER A 238 49.21 26.90 2.06
C SER A 238 48.23 25.86 2.61
N SER A 239 48.83 24.87 3.25
CA SER A 239 48.31 23.61 3.80
C SER A 239 48.09 23.69 5.30
N SER A 240 47.19 22.85 5.84
CA SER A 240 47.36 21.96 7.03
C SER A 240 45.99 21.56 7.59
N SER A 241 45.68 20.36 8.09
CA SER A 241 46.37 19.05 8.16
C SER A 241 45.42 18.02 8.81
N THR A 242 45.36 16.83 8.23
CA THR A 242 45.28 15.46 8.82
C THR A 242 44.25 15.03 9.88
N SER A 243 43.55 13.93 9.58
CA SER A 243 43.63 12.67 10.37
C SER A 243 43.07 11.44 9.61
N SER A 244 44.00 10.53 9.29
CA SER A 244 44.01 9.04 9.22
C SER A 244 42.78 8.19 8.84
N ALA A 245 43.01 7.24 7.92
CA ALA A 245 42.14 6.14 7.50
C ALA A 245 42.57 4.77 8.08
N PRO A 246 41.76 3.70 7.91
CA PRO A 246 42.27 2.37 7.58
C PRO A 246 41.62 1.76 6.31
N SER A 247 42.37 0.83 5.69
CA SER A 247 42.15 0.14 4.40
C SER A 247 40.92 -0.81 4.33
N PRO A 248 40.47 -1.21 3.11
CA PRO A 248 39.28 -2.04 2.92
C PRO A 248 39.58 -3.55 2.98
N SER A 249 38.69 -4.30 3.61
CA SER A 249 38.63 -5.77 3.51
C SER A 249 37.62 -6.18 2.43
N THR A 250 38.11 -6.96 1.46
CA THR A 250 37.32 -7.71 0.48
C THR A 250 36.48 -8.80 1.17
N THR A 251 35.19 -8.92 0.83
CA THR A 251 34.42 -10.15 1.05
C THR A 251 33.50 -10.41 -0.13
N SER A 252 33.56 -11.65 -0.60
CA SER A 252 32.98 -12.23 -1.81
C SER A 252 31.45 -12.39 -1.77
N SER A 253 30.82 -12.22 -2.93
CA SER A 253 29.46 -12.72 -3.23
C SER A 253 29.31 -14.20 -2.89
N GLY A 254 28.33 -14.53 -2.05
CA GLY A 254 27.84 -15.90 -1.86
C GLY A 254 26.64 -16.16 -2.77
N ALA A 255 26.81 -17.04 -3.75
CA ALA A 255 25.73 -17.55 -4.60
C ALA A 255 24.79 -18.46 -3.80
N ILE A 256 23.48 -18.30 -3.96
CA ILE A 256 22.45 -19.15 -3.36
C ILE A 256 22.48 -20.52 -4.05
N SER A 257 22.66 -21.58 -3.25
CA SER A 257 22.78 -22.96 -3.74
C SER A 257 21.43 -23.57 -4.14
N THR A 258 21.42 -24.25 -5.29
CA THR A 258 20.31 -24.95 -5.95
C THR A 258 19.62 -26.12 -5.20
N PRO A 259 20.15 -26.79 -4.16
CA PRO A 259 19.40 -27.88 -3.50
C PRO A 259 18.23 -27.39 -2.62
N LEU A 260 18.17 -26.11 -2.25
CA LEU A 260 17.09 -25.54 -1.44
C LEU A 260 15.80 -25.34 -2.25
N ILE A 261 15.93 -24.98 -3.54
CA ILE A 261 14.80 -24.83 -4.46
C ILE A 261 14.21 -26.19 -4.84
N ALA A 262 15.04 -27.21 -5.02
CA ALA A 262 14.58 -28.58 -5.31
C ALA A 262 13.77 -29.18 -4.15
N GLY A 263 14.16 -28.90 -2.89
CA GLY A 263 13.43 -29.36 -1.71
C GLY A 263 12.02 -28.78 -1.59
N VAL A 264 11.86 -27.49 -1.90
CA VAL A 264 10.56 -26.80 -1.85
C VAL A 264 9.62 -27.29 -2.95
N VAL A 265 10.12 -27.49 -4.17
CA VAL A 265 9.30 -27.97 -5.30
C VAL A 265 8.78 -29.40 -5.05
N VAL A 266 9.60 -30.28 -4.46
CA VAL A 266 9.17 -31.65 -4.14
C VAL A 266 8.07 -31.66 -3.07
N LEU A 267 8.16 -30.77 -2.08
CA LEU A 267 7.16 -30.66 -1.01
C LEU A 267 5.80 -30.19 -1.55
N VAL A 268 5.79 -29.20 -2.45
CA VAL A 268 4.58 -28.69 -3.08
C VAL A 268 3.91 -29.77 -3.96
N VAL A 269 4.70 -30.53 -4.72
CA VAL A 269 4.16 -31.62 -5.55
C VAL A 269 3.54 -32.73 -4.70
N ILE A 270 4.14 -33.07 -3.56
CA ILE A 270 3.58 -34.08 -2.64
C ILE A 270 2.25 -33.60 -2.06
N VAL A 271 2.16 -32.34 -1.63
CA VAL A 271 0.91 -31.77 -1.08
C VAL A 271 -0.20 -31.77 -2.14
N VAL A 272 0.11 -31.37 -3.37
CA VAL A 272 -0.86 -31.38 -4.48
C VAL A 272 -1.34 -32.80 -4.78
N LEU A 273 -0.44 -33.79 -4.81
CA LEU A 273 -0.82 -35.19 -5.05
C LEU A 273 -1.68 -35.77 -3.92
N VAL A 274 -1.42 -35.39 -2.67
CA VAL A 274 -2.26 -35.81 -1.52
C VAL A 274 -3.66 -35.19 -1.61
N VAL A 275 -3.76 -33.91 -1.97
CA VAL A 275 -5.06 -33.22 -2.15
C VAL A 275 -5.86 -33.84 -3.30
N VAL A 276 -5.20 -34.18 -4.41
CA VAL A 276 -5.84 -34.85 -5.55
C VAL A 276 -6.28 -36.28 -5.18
N ALA A 277 -5.48 -37.04 -4.44
CA ALA A 277 -5.87 -38.37 -3.98
C ALA A 277 -7.07 -38.33 -3.00
N LEU A 278 -7.14 -37.30 -2.15
CA LEU A 278 -8.25 -37.10 -1.22
C LEU A 278 -9.53 -36.64 -1.93
N SER A 279 -9.43 -35.84 -2.99
CA SER A 279 -10.59 -35.40 -3.78
C SER A 279 -11.15 -36.52 -4.66
N LEU A 280 -10.29 -37.41 -5.18
CA LEU A 280 -10.71 -38.60 -5.93
C LEU A 280 -11.37 -39.67 -5.05
N ARG A 281 -11.00 -39.76 -3.77
CA ARG A 281 -11.66 -40.65 -2.78
C ARG A 281 -13.07 -40.18 -2.35
N ARG A 282 -13.41 -38.92 -2.59
CA ARG A 282 -14.68 -38.31 -2.16
C ARG A 282 -15.79 -38.35 -3.22
N ARG A 283 -15.54 -38.91 -4.41
CA ARG A 283 -16.60 -39.11 -5.41
C ARG A 283 -17.44 -40.33 -5.04
N PRO A 284 -18.75 -40.18 -4.77
CA PRO A 284 -19.64 -41.32 -4.58
C PRO A 284 -19.76 -42.08 -5.91
N THR A 285 -19.57 -43.39 -5.87
CA THR A 285 -19.93 -44.28 -6.98
C THR A 285 -21.45 -44.29 -7.14
N THR A 286 -21.95 -43.73 -8.23
CA THR A 286 -23.25 -44.07 -8.84
C THR A 286 -22.98 -44.85 -10.12
#